data_AF-A0A3D1BIV5-F1
#
_entry.id   AF-A0A3D1BIV5-F1
#
_cell.length_a   1.000
_cell.length_b   1.000
_cell.length_c   1.000
_cell.angle_alpha   90.00
_cell.angle_beta   90.00
_cell.angle_gamma   90.00
#
_symmetry.space_group_name_H-M   'P 1'
#
loop_
_entity.id
_entity.type
_entity.pdbx_description
1 polymer ?
#
loop_
_entity_poly.entity_id
_entity_poly.type
_entity_poly.pdbx_seq_one_letter_code
_entity_poly.pdbx_strand_id
1 'polypeptide(L)'
;MSFLPKGYKVPSGASRYLKLETGKNTVRILSDPIIGWEYWEEKDGKKTPIRVRNSKDIPSERNYSTDPSEKPKHFWAMFVWSRELEAIQLLEITQATIQTGIKSLVDDDDWGDPRKYDISINREGEGLDTKYTVNPKPKKELNAEIKINWKESRESFDLNKMYSGENPFGDDEGTPFND
;
A
#
# COMPACT_ATOMS: atom_id res chain seq x y z
N MET A 1 40.32 7.17 -12.68
CA MET A 1 38.91 7.50 -12.98
C MET A 1 38.04 6.40 -12.41
N SER A 2 37.00 6.74 -11.65
CA SER A 2 36.05 5.74 -11.15
C SER A 2 35.17 5.28 -12.30
N PHE A 3 35.05 3.96 -12.50
CA PHE A 3 34.23 3.35 -13.55
C PHE A 3 32.74 3.76 -13.46
N LEU A 4 32.25 4.12 -12.26
CA LEU A 4 30.90 4.65 -12.02
C LEU A 4 30.94 5.94 -11.19
N PRO A 5 29.98 6.87 -11.37
CA PRO A 5 29.87 8.08 -10.55
C PRO A 5 29.72 7.76 -9.06
N LYS A 6 30.31 8.61 -8.19
CA LYS A 6 30.03 8.55 -6.75
C LYS A 6 28.52 8.74 -6.53
N GLY A 7 27.86 7.73 -5.98
CA GLY A 7 26.41 7.74 -5.73
C GLY A 7 25.56 7.05 -6.79
N TYR A 8 26.16 6.36 -7.78
CA TYR A 8 25.39 5.54 -8.72
C TYR A 8 24.67 4.40 -8.01
N LYS A 9 23.34 4.41 -8.04
CA LYS A 9 22.48 3.27 -7.69
C LYS A 9 22.05 2.59 -8.97
N VAL A 10 22.30 1.29 -9.09
CA VAL A 10 21.72 0.46 -10.15
C VAL A 10 20.19 0.61 -10.09
N PRO A 11 19.48 0.82 -11.20
CA PRO A 11 18.02 0.85 -11.18
C PRO A 11 17.50 -0.51 -10.69
N SER A 12 17.11 -0.60 -9.42
CA SER A 12 16.17 -1.61 -8.99
C SER A 12 14.84 -1.25 -9.65
N GLY A 13 14.23 -2.15 -10.41
CA GLY A 13 12.90 -1.91 -10.96
C GLY A 13 12.00 -1.38 -9.83
N ALA A 14 11.40 -0.20 -10.03
CA ALA A 14 10.57 0.41 -9.00
C ALA A 14 9.51 -0.60 -8.57
N SER A 15 9.48 -0.93 -7.28
CA SER A 15 8.54 -1.93 -6.74
C SER A 15 7.11 -1.55 -7.11
N ARG A 16 6.32 -2.49 -7.63
CA ARG A 16 4.89 -2.26 -7.89
C ARG A 16 4.11 -2.03 -6.59
N TYR A 17 4.63 -2.48 -5.46
CA TYR A 17 4.11 -2.20 -4.12
C TYR A 17 4.81 -0.99 -3.50
N LEU A 18 4.03 -0.06 -2.96
CA LEU A 18 4.55 1.11 -2.27
C LEU A 18 4.93 0.73 -0.83
N LYS A 19 6.23 0.74 -0.53
CA LYS A 19 6.77 0.62 0.83
C LYS A 19 6.92 2.03 1.41
N LEU A 20 6.30 2.29 2.57
CA LEU A 20 6.38 3.60 3.24
C LEU A 20 7.78 3.79 3.85
N GLU A 21 8.53 4.74 3.30
CA GLU A 21 9.87 5.08 3.77
C GLU A 21 9.82 6.04 4.97
N THR A 22 10.91 6.12 5.72
CA THR A 22 11.04 7.12 6.79
C THR A 22 10.95 8.53 6.20
N GLY A 23 10.18 9.39 6.86
CA GLY A 23 9.86 10.73 6.40
C GLY A 23 8.56 10.76 5.60
N LYS A 24 8.52 11.68 4.63
CA LYS A 24 7.30 12.05 3.93
C LYS A 24 7.08 11.18 2.68
N ASN A 25 5.94 10.51 2.63
CA ASN A 25 5.47 9.74 1.47
C ASN A 25 4.20 10.39 0.93
N THR A 26 4.22 10.91 -0.30
CA THR A 26 3.12 11.68 -0.87
C THR A 26 2.45 10.88 -1.97
N VAL A 27 1.17 10.56 -1.76
CA VAL A 27 0.42 9.70 -2.66
C VAL A 27 -0.88 10.35 -3.10
N ARG A 28 -1.38 9.97 -4.27
CA ARG A 28 -2.76 10.22 -4.69
C ARG A 28 -3.49 8.88 -4.77
N ILE A 29 -4.61 8.74 -4.08
CA ILE A 29 -5.44 7.53 -4.19
C ILE A 29 -6.13 7.51 -5.56
N LEU A 30 -6.08 6.36 -6.26
CA LEU A 30 -6.62 6.18 -7.61
C LEU A 30 -7.82 5.23 -7.67
N SER A 31 -7.86 4.22 -6.79
CA SER A 31 -8.93 3.23 -6.73
C SER A 31 -9.68 3.28 -5.40
N ASP A 32 -10.84 2.64 -5.37
CA ASP A 32 -11.46 2.27 -4.09
C ASP A 32 -10.59 1.21 -3.39
N PRO A 33 -10.56 1.20 -2.06
CA PRO A 33 -9.81 0.19 -1.32
C PRO A 33 -10.57 -1.13 -1.28
N ILE A 34 -9.83 -2.23 -1.34
CA ILE A 34 -10.31 -3.49 -0.76
C ILE A 34 -9.98 -3.48 0.74
N ILE A 35 -10.87 -4.12 1.52
CA ILE A 35 -10.78 -4.13 2.98
C ILE A 35 -10.89 -5.57 3.45
N GLY A 36 -10.04 -5.96 4.38
CA GLY A 36 -10.10 -7.28 4.96
C GLY A 36 -9.16 -7.46 6.12
N TRP A 37 -8.78 -8.70 6.33
CA TRP A 37 -7.84 -9.11 7.36
C TRP A 37 -6.70 -9.89 6.74
N GLU A 38 -5.50 -9.64 7.21
CA GLU A 38 -4.31 -10.40 6.86
C GLU A 38 -3.76 -11.12 8.08
N TYR A 39 -3.18 -12.28 7.86
CA TYR A 39 -2.37 -12.98 8.84
C TYR A 39 -1.27 -13.76 8.12
N TRP A 40 -0.20 -14.09 8.83
CA TRP A 40 0.96 -14.75 8.23
C TRP A 40 0.91 -16.26 8.50
N GLU A 41 1.18 -17.04 7.46
CA GLU A 41 1.38 -18.48 7.56
C GLU A 41 2.74 -18.88 7.02
N GLU A 42 3.30 -19.96 7.55
CA GLU A 42 4.48 -20.58 6.98
C GLU A 42 4.04 -21.67 5.99
N LYS A 43 4.41 -21.51 4.72
CA LYS A 43 4.21 -22.49 3.66
C LYS A 43 5.58 -22.77 3.05
N ASP A 44 5.99 -24.05 3.02
CA ASP A 44 7.27 -24.48 2.47
C ASP A 44 8.49 -23.73 3.05
N GLY A 45 8.46 -23.40 4.34
CA GLY A 45 9.52 -22.65 5.02
C GLY A 45 9.53 -21.13 4.72
N LYS A 46 8.58 -20.62 3.94
CA LYS A 46 8.41 -19.19 3.65
C LYS A 46 7.18 -18.63 4.34
N LYS A 47 7.36 -17.52 5.08
CA LYS A 47 6.24 -16.74 5.62
C LYS A 47 5.50 -16.04 4.47
N THR A 48 4.23 -16.37 4.31
CA THR A 48 3.36 -15.84 3.26
C THR A 48 2.15 -15.15 3.91
N PRO A 49 1.80 -13.93 3.48
CA PRO A 49 0.60 -13.27 3.97
C PRO A 49 -0.64 -13.87 3.31
N ILE A 50 -1.58 -14.32 4.13
CA ILE A 50 -2.92 -14.78 3.72
C ILE A 50 -3.91 -13.66 4.00
N ARG A 51 -4.73 -13.32 3.01
CA ARG A 51 -5.73 -12.24 3.10
C ARG A 51 -7.12 -12.80 2.95
N VAL A 52 -8.01 -12.38 3.84
CA VAL A 52 -9.42 -12.79 3.84
C VAL A 52 -10.33 -11.57 3.97
N ARG A 53 -11.57 -11.68 3.50
CA ARG A 53 -12.54 -10.58 3.56
C ARG A 53 -13.08 -10.37 4.96
N ASN A 54 -13.43 -11.46 5.66
CA ASN A 54 -14.04 -11.39 6.98
C ASN A 54 -13.12 -11.95 8.05
N SER A 55 -13.15 -11.36 9.25
CA SER A 55 -12.38 -11.88 10.39
C SER A 55 -12.79 -13.30 10.80
N LYS A 56 -14.01 -13.73 10.45
CA LYS A 56 -14.50 -15.10 10.71
C LYS A 56 -13.82 -16.16 9.85
N ASP A 57 -13.24 -15.75 8.72
CA ASP A 57 -12.54 -16.65 7.79
C ASP A 57 -11.09 -16.92 8.26
N ILE A 58 -10.67 -16.26 9.34
CA ILE A 58 -9.36 -16.44 9.96
C ILE A 58 -9.42 -17.65 10.91
N PRO A 59 -8.44 -18.59 10.84
CA PRO A 59 -8.34 -19.68 11.80
C PRO A 59 -8.31 -19.18 13.25
N SER A 60 -9.10 -19.78 14.12
CA SER A 60 -9.27 -19.35 15.52
C SER A 60 -7.96 -19.22 16.27
N GLU A 61 -7.01 -20.11 16.00
CA GLU A 61 -5.71 -20.20 16.66
C GLU A 61 -4.89 -18.92 16.46
N ARG A 62 -5.07 -18.23 15.33
CA ARG A 62 -4.40 -16.96 15.02
C ARG A 62 -4.90 -15.82 15.90
N ASN A 63 -6.16 -15.85 16.31
CA ASN A 63 -6.74 -14.81 17.17
C ASN A 63 -6.18 -14.87 18.61
N TYR A 64 -5.67 -16.03 19.02
CA TYR A 64 -5.17 -16.26 20.38
C TYR A 64 -3.63 -16.28 20.47
N SER A 65 -2.90 -15.86 19.42
CA SER A 65 -1.44 -15.79 19.50
C SER A 65 -0.99 -14.87 20.65
N THR A 66 0.00 -15.33 21.42
CA THR A 66 0.63 -14.55 22.49
C THR A 66 1.55 -13.47 21.95
N ASP A 67 2.03 -13.60 20.71
CA ASP A 67 2.80 -12.57 20.02
C ASP A 67 1.83 -11.63 19.27
N PRO A 68 1.74 -10.33 19.66
CA PRO A 68 0.93 -9.35 18.93
C PRO A 68 1.31 -9.19 17.46
N SER A 69 2.57 -9.50 17.09
CA SER A 69 3.06 -9.39 15.72
C SER A 69 2.44 -10.44 14.79
N GLU A 70 2.03 -11.59 15.35
CA GLU A 70 1.42 -12.71 14.63
C GLU A 70 -0.11 -12.67 14.63
N LYS A 71 -0.70 -11.73 15.37
CA LYS A 71 -2.15 -11.53 15.36
C LYS A 71 -2.60 -11.00 14.00
N PRO A 72 -3.80 -11.41 13.54
CA PRO A 72 -4.36 -10.87 12.32
C PRO A 72 -4.51 -9.35 12.38
N LYS A 73 -4.26 -8.70 11.25
CA LYS A 73 -4.35 -7.24 11.11
C LYS A 73 -5.43 -6.89 10.10
N HIS A 74 -6.23 -5.90 10.44
CA HIS A 74 -7.12 -5.29 9.47
C HIS A 74 -6.29 -4.53 8.44
N PHE A 75 -6.51 -4.79 7.16
CA PHE A 75 -5.76 -4.15 6.08
C PHE A 75 -6.68 -3.44 5.10
N TRP A 76 -6.18 -2.35 4.54
CA TRP A 76 -6.71 -1.71 3.33
C TRP A 76 -5.67 -1.83 2.22
N ALA A 77 -6.08 -2.20 1.02
CA ALA A 77 -5.21 -2.15 -0.15
C ALA A 77 -5.87 -1.37 -1.28
N MET A 78 -5.13 -0.48 -1.91
CA MET A 78 -5.63 0.37 -3.01
C MET A 78 -4.50 0.76 -3.96
N PHE A 79 -4.85 1.07 -5.20
CA PHE A 79 -3.91 1.67 -6.13
C PHE A 79 -3.75 3.16 -5.86
N VAL A 80 -2.50 3.61 -5.90
CA VAL A 80 -2.10 4.99 -5.65
C VAL A 80 -1.09 5.42 -6.71
N TRP A 81 -1.05 6.72 -6.98
CA TRP A 81 0.08 7.34 -7.66
C TRP A 81 1.08 7.82 -6.61
N SER A 82 2.30 7.30 -6.66
CA SER A 82 3.42 7.77 -5.85
C SER A 82 4.04 9.02 -6.48
N ARG A 83 4.12 10.11 -5.71
CA ARG A 83 4.79 11.33 -6.18
C ARG A 83 6.31 11.19 -6.17
N GLU A 84 6.84 10.31 -5.34
CA GLU A 84 8.26 10.07 -5.21
C GLU A 84 8.82 9.23 -6.37
N LEU A 85 8.05 8.23 -6.82
CA LEU A 85 8.45 7.35 -7.94
C LEU A 85 7.78 7.69 -9.26
N GLU A 86 6.84 8.64 -9.27
CA GLU A 86 6.04 9.02 -10.44
C GLU A 86 5.47 7.78 -11.16
N ALA A 87 4.85 6.88 -10.39
CA ALA A 87 4.33 5.62 -10.87
C ALA A 87 3.05 5.21 -10.13
N ILE A 88 2.23 4.39 -10.79
CA ILE A 88 1.10 3.69 -10.16
C ILE A 88 1.68 2.54 -9.34
N GLN A 89 1.35 2.49 -8.07
CA GLN A 89 1.74 1.45 -7.13
C GLN A 89 0.53 0.98 -6.33
N LEU A 90 0.64 -0.20 -5.71
CA LEU A 90 -0.33 -0.69 -4.73
C LEU A 90 0.15 -0.33 -3.32
N LEU A 91 -0.66 0.39 -2.58
CA LEU A 91 -0.43 0.72 -1.17
C LEU A 91 -1.28 -0.20 -0.29
N GLU A 92 -0.62 -1.02 0.52
CA GLU A 92 -1.24 -1.81 1.58
C GLU A 92 -1.00 -1.16 2.93
N ILE A 93 -2.07 -0.96 3.70
CA ILE A 93 -2.07 -0.24 4.97
C ILE A 93 -2.64 -1.15 6.05
N THR A 94 -1.80 -1.52 7.01
CA THR A 94 -2.20 -2.30 8.20
C THR A 94 -2.13 -1.47 9.48
N GLN A 95 -1.56 -0.27 9.40
CA GLN A 95 -1.38 0.62 10.54
C GLN A 95 -2.69 1.38 10.83
N ALA A 96 -3.29 1.08 11.98
CA ALA A 96 -4.55 1.69 12.43
C ALA A 96 -4.53 3.22 12.42
N THR A 97 -3.40 3.84 12.75
CA THR A 97 -3.24 5.31 12.73
C THR A 97 -3.41 5.90 11.33
N ILE A 98 -2.89 5.23 10.30
CA ILE A 98 -3.05 5.66 8.91
C ILE A 98 -4.50 5.46 8.47
N GLN A 99 -5.08 4.28 8.74
CA GLN A 99 -6.49 3.98 8.40
C GLN A 99 -7.44 5.00 9.04
N THR A 100 -7.25 5.31 10.32
CA THR A 100 -8.05 6.30 11.05
C THR A 100 -7.84 7.69 10.48
N GLY A 101 -6.60 8.09 10.17
CA GLY A 101 -6.30 9.39 9.57
C GLY A 101 -6.98 9.58 8.21
N ILE A 102 -6.95 8.57 7.33
CA ILE A 102 -7.65 8.61 6.05
C ILE A 102 -9.16 8.62 6.26
N LYS A 103 -9.69 7.79 7.17
CA LYS A 103 -11.12 7.78 7.50
C LYS A 103 -11.61 9.15 7.96
N SER A 104 -10.87 9.81 8.84
CA SER A 104 -11.22 11.16 9.30
C SER A 104 -11.29 12.17 8.16
N LEU A 105 -10.45 12.03 7.12
CA LEU A 105 -10.53 12.89 5.95
C LEU A 105 -11.75 12.58 5.06
N VAL A 106 -12.16 11.32 4.99
CA VAL A 106 -13.38 10.90 4.27
C VAL A 106 -14.62 11.46 4.95
N ASP A 107 -14.65 11.45 6.29
CA ASP A 107 -15.78 11.93 7.10
C ASP A 107 -15.83 13.47 7.23
N ASP A 108 -14.81 14.17 6.76
CA ASP A 108 -14.69 15.63 6.83
C ASP A 108 -15.34 16.29 5.60
N ASP A 109 -16.24 17.25 5.84
CA ASP A 109 -17.03 17.91 4.79
C ASP A 109 -16.16 18.72 3.81
N ASP A 110 -15.06 19.30 4.28
CA ASP A 110 -14.15 20.10 3.45
C ASP A 110 -13.23 19.22 2.61
N TRP A 111 -12.89 18.02 3.08
CA TRP A 111 -12.02 17.06 2.38
C TRP A 111 -12.79 16.02 1.57
N GLY A 112 -13.54 15.14 2.24
CA GLY A 112 -14.34 14.07 1.65
C GLY A 112 -13.51 13.07 0.86
N ASP A 113 -13.91 12.78 -0.38
CA ASP A 113 -13.30 11.74 -1.23
C ASP A 113 -11.77 11.94 -1.43
N PRO A 114 -10.92 11.03 -0.90
CA PRO A 114 -9.47 11.17 -0.89
C PRO A 114 -8.82 10.95 -2.26
N ARG A 115 -9.59 10.54 -3.28
CA ARG A 115 -9.11 10.48 -4.68
C ARG A 115 -8.99 11.87 -5.31
N LYS A 116 -9.57 12.91 -4.68
CA LYS A 116 -9.60 14.29 -5.20
C LYS A 116 -8.39 15.13 -4.78
N TYR A 117 -7.53 14.63 -3.91
CA TYR A 117 -6.34 15.35 -3.44
C TYR A 117 -5.19 14.40 -3.11
N ASP A 118 -3.99 14.97 -2.96
CA ASP A 118 -2.84 14.20 -2.51
C ASP A 118 -2.85 14.09 -0.99
N ILE A 119 -2.38 12.96 -0.47
CA ILE A 119 -2.22 12.70 0.96
C ILE A 119 -0.73 12.51 1.24
N SER A 120 -0.25 13.15 2.29
CA SER A 120 1.10 13.00 2.79
C SER A 120 1.07 12.13 4.03
N ILE A 121 1.64 10.93 3.95
CA ILE A 121 1.84 10.02 5.06
C ILE A 121 3.28 10.22 5.54
N ASN A 122 3.45 10.87 6.69
CA ASN A 122 4.75 11.04 7.30
C ASN A 122 4.98 9.93 8.33
N ARG A 123 6.07 9.19 8.16
CA ARG A 123 6.51 8.09 9.01
C ARG A 123 7.75 8.55 9.78
N GLU A 124 7.67 8.58 11.10
CA GLU A 124 8.77 9.00 11.97
C GLU A 124 9.11 7.89 12.97
N GLY A 125 10.38 7.81 13.38
CA GLY A 125 10.85 6.77 14.31
C GLY A 125 11.13 5.43 13.62
N GLU A 126 11.50 4.45 14.43
CA GLU A 126 11.89 3.11 13.98
C GLU A 126 11.29 2.05 14.92
N GLY A 127 11.07 0.83 14.39
CA GLY A 127 10.54 -0.28 15.17
C GLY A 127 9.24 0.08 15.90
N LEU A 128 9.20 -0.18 17.20
CA LEU A 128 8.04 0.06 18.06
C LEU A 128 7.73 1.55 18.30
N ASP A 129 8.70 2.44 18.07
CA ASP A 129 8.54 3.90 18.23
C ASP A 129 8.06 4.57 16.93
N THR A 130 7.64 3.78 15.93
CA THR A 130 7.18 4.30 14.65
C THR A 130 5.84 5.02 14.80
N LYS A 131 5.79 6.28 14.39
CA LYS A 131 4.57 7.11 14.37
C LYS A 131 4.21 7.48 12.95
N TYR A 132 2.91 7.52 12.69
CA TYR A 132 2.37 7.93 11.39
C TYR A 132 1.48 9.14 11.57
N THR A 133 1.64 10.12 10.68
CA THR A 133 0.72 11.26 10.55
C THR A 133 0.22 11.36 9.13
N VAL A 134 -1.08 11.56 8.97
CA VAL A 134 -1.75 11.67 7.68
C VAL A 134 -2.18 13.11 7.49
N ASN A 135 -1.66 13.77 6.46
CA ASN A 135 -1.93 15.17 6.19
C ASN A 135 -2.46 15.34 4.76
N PRO A 136 -3.66 15.88 4.57
CA PRO A 136 -4.17 16.18 3.23
C PRO A 136 -3.39 17.35 2.62
N LYS A 137 -3.28 17.36 1.29
CA LYS A 137 -2.80 18.50 0.51
C LYS A 137 -3.97 19.22 -0.15
N PRO A 138 -3.88 20.54 -0.40
CA PRO A 138 -4.94 21.27 -1.09
C PRO A 138 -5.44 20.53 -2.34
N LYS A 139 -6.76 20.52 -2.52
CA LYS A 139 -7.41 19.87 -3.66
C LYS A 139 -6.82 20.41 -4.95
N LYS A 140 -6.30 19.50 -5.77
CA LYS A 140 -5.73 19.78 -7.09
C LYS A 140 -6.13 18.66 -8.02
N GLU A 141 -6.47 19.03 -9.25
CA GLU A 141 -6.74 18.04 -10.27
C GLU A 141 -5.53 17.15 -10.52
N LEU A 142 -5.80 15.87 -10.74
CA LEU A 142 -4.77 14.93 -11.17
C LEU A 142 -4.39 15.25 -12.62
N ASN A 143 -3.09 15.21 -12.92
CA ASN A 143 -2.57 15.44 -14.26
C ASN A 143 -3.27 14.51 -15.27
N ALA A 144 -3.62 15.02 -16.44
CA ALA A 144 -4.28 14.30 -17.51
C ALA A 144 -3.50 13.02 -17.92
N GLU A 145 -2.17 13.10 -17.96
CA GLU A 145 -1.33 11.94 -18.29
C GLU A 145 -1.48 10.81 -17.27
N ILE A 146 -1.50 11.14 -15.97
CA ILE A 146 -1.72 10.16 -14.90
C ILE A 146 -3.13 9.57 -14.99
N LYS A 147 -4.15 10.41 -15.29
CA LYS A 147 -5.53 9.95 -15.49
C LYS A 147 -5.63 8.95 -16.66
N ILE A 148 -4.92 9.20 -17.76
CA ILE A 148 -4.87 8.32 -18.94
C ILE A 148 -4.17 7.01 -18.57
N ASN A 149 -2.97 7.08 -17.98
CA ASN A 149 -2.21 5.91 -17.55
C ASN A 149 -3.02 5.02 -16.59
N TRP A 150 -3.70 5.62 -15.60
CA TRP A 150 -4.58 4.88 -14.70
C TRP A 150 -5.76 4.23 -15.44
N LYS A 151 -6.38 4.94 -16.38
CA LYS A 151 -7.51 4.42 -17.15
C LYS A 151 -7.12 3.20 -17.99
N GLU A 152 -5.94 3.20 -18.59
CA GLU A 152 -5.41 2.08 -19.39
C GLU A 152 -5.00 0.92 -18.49
N SER A 153 -4.26 1.20 -17.41
CA SER A 153 -3.75 0.16 -16.49
C SER A 153 -4.85 -0.56 -15.71
N ARG A 154 -5.92 0.16 -15.32
CA ARG A 154 -6.98 -0.43 -14.47
C ARG A 154 -7.82 -1.52 -15.14
N GLU A 155 -7.70 -1.71 -16.46
CA GLU A 155 -8.41 -2.79 -17.17
C GLU A 155 -7.81 -4.17 -16.86
N SER A 156 -6.50 -4.23 -16.59
CA SER A 156 -5.80 -5.47 -16.22
C SER A 156 -5.60 -5.62 -14.71
N PHE A 157 -5.75 -4.54 -13.93
CA PHE A 157 -5.52 -4.55 -12.49
C PHE A 157 -6.77 -4.98 -11.73
N ASP A 158 -6.60 -5.90 -10.77
CA ASP A 158 -7.67 -6.37 -9.90
C ASP A 158 -7.15 -6.63 -8.48
N LEU A 159 -7.57 -5.78 -7.53
CA LEU A 159 -7.21 -5.93 -6.13
C LEU A 159 -7.79 -7.19 -5.50
N ASN A 160 -8.90 -7.74 -6.01
CA ASN A 160 -9.53 -8.93 -5.42
C ASN A 160 -8.62 -10.17 -5.51
N LYS A 161 -7.71 -10.20 -6.49
CA LYS A 161 -6.66 -11.22 -6.61
C LYS A 161 -5.78 -11.34 -5.36
N MET A 162 -5.67 -10.28 -4.56
CA MET A 162 -4.94 -10.34 -3.29
C MET A 162 -5.56 -11.31 -2.27
N TYR A 163 -6.88 -11.55 -2.33
CA TYR A 163 -7.54 -12.54 -1.45
C TYR A 163 -7.24 -13.99 -1.87
N SER A 164 -6.95 -14.24 -3.15
CA SER A 164 -6.49 -15.55 -3.63
C SER A 164 -4.97 -15.70 -3.64
N GLY A 165 -4.23 -14.66 -3.26
CA GLY A 165 -2.75 -14.63 -3.31
C GLY A 165 -2.19 -14.47 -4.72
N GLU A 166 -3.03 -14.10 -5.69
CA GLU A 166 -2.65 -13.85 -7.08
C GLU A 166 -2.12 -12.41 -7.29
N ASN A 167 -1.48 -12.19 -8.44
CA ASN A 167 -0.92 -10.90 -8.83
C ASN A 167 -2.04 -9.88 -9.15
N PRO A 168 -2.17 -8.76 -8.41
CA PRO A 168 -3.21 -7.76 -8.64
C PRO A 168 -2.95 -6.85 -9.85
N PHE A 169 -1.81 -6.98 -10.53
CA PHE A 169 -1.43 -6.15 -11.69
C PHE A 169 -1.66 -6.83 -13.05
N GLY A 170 -2.45 -7.91 -13.09
CA GLY A 170 -2.75 -8.64 -14.33
C GLY A 170 -1.65 -9.61 -14.74
N ASP A 171 -1.66 -9.99 -16.03
CA ASP A 171 -0.78 -11.01 -16.62
C ASP A 171 0.63 -10.50 -16.97
N ASP A 172 0.92 -9.25 -16.62
CA ASP A 172 2.27 -8.71 -16.69
C ASP A 172 3.16 -9.43 -15.65
N GLU A 173 3.96 -10.39 -16.13
CA GLU A 173 5.09 -11.01 -15.41
C GLU A 173 6.25 -10.02 -15.17
N GLY A 174 5.92 -8.83 -14.67
CA GLY A 174 6.87 -7.78 -14.34
C GLY A 174 7.47 -8.00 -12.96
N THR A 175 8.48 -8.86 -12.91
CA THR A 175 9.44 -9.17 -11.83
C THR A 175 9.00 -10.12 -10.71
N PRO A 176 9.85 -11.10 -10.33
CA PRO A 176 9.51 -12.11 -9.33
C PRO A 176 9.42 -11.52 -7.93
N PHE A 177 8.46 -12.06 -7.16
CA PHE A 177 8.32 -11.87 -5.72
C PHE A 177 9.49 -12.52 -4.96
N ASN A 178 10.59 -11.80 -4.82
CA ASN A 178 11.66 -12.14 -3.86
C ASN A 178 11.87 -10.97 -2.89
N ASP A 179 11.07 -10.94 -1.83
CA ASP A 179 11.60 -10.69 -0.49
C ASP A 179 11.95 -12.05 0.13
#